data_AF-A0A699T4G6-F1
#
_entry.id   AF-A0A699T4G6-F1
#
_cell.length_a   1.000
_cell.length_b   1.000
_cell.length_c   1.000
_cell.angle_alpha   90.00
_cell.angle_beta   90.00
_cell.angle_gamma   90.00
#
_symmetry.space_group_name_H-M   'P 1'
#
loop_
_entity.id
_entity.type
_entity.pdbx_description
1 polymer ?
#
loop_
_entity_poly.entity_id
_entity_poly.type
_entity_poly.pdbx_seq_one_letter_code
_entity_poly.pdbx_strand_id
1 'polypeptide(L)'
;IQCYNCKEYRHVARECQKPKRAKDAAYHREKMLLYKQEEAGIQLNAEQADWKDDTDDKSDDQELEAHYMYMAKLQQVSPDVVDSIPIFDKEPEQKNDEDVDLAKERELLASLIQKLKCEIDETKNRNTLLETSNKF
;
A
#
# COMPACT_ATOMS: atom_id res chain seq x y z
N ILE A 1 16.18 18.59 18.57
CA ILE A 1 15.73 17.28 18.05
C ILE A 1 14.39 16.95 18.68
N GLN A 2 13.40 16.57 17.88
CA GLN A 2 12.06 16.20 18.34
C GLN A 2 11.97 14.67 18.37
N CYS A 3 11.67 14.10 19.53
CA CYS A 3 11.58 12.65 19.71
C CYS A 3 10.36 12.09 18.96
N TYR A 4 10.56 11.11 18.09
CA TYR A 4 9.46 10.49 17.34
C TYR A 4 8.56 9.60 18.21
N ASN A 5 9.09 9.10 19.33
CA ASN A 5 8.35 8.29 20.30
C ASN A 5 7.32 9.12 21.10
N CYS A 6 7.74 10.22 21.72
CA CYS A 6 6.89 11.02 22.62
C CYS A 6 6.48 12.40 22.10
N LYS A 7 6.97 12.80 20.91
CA LYS A 7 6.74 14.11 20.27
C LYS A 7 7.27 15.33 21.04
N GLU A 8 8.05 15.13 22.09
CA GLU A 8 8.71 16.20 22.85
C GLU A 8 10.08 16.57 22.27
N TYR A 9 10.49 17.83 22.48
CA TYR A 9 11.82 18.30 22.13
C TYR A 9 12.79 18.01 23.26
N ARG A 10 13.97 17.46 22.94
CA ARG A 10 15.24 17.44 23.73
C ARG A 10 16.12 16.25 23.38
N HIS A 11 15.52 15.11 23.08
CA HIS A 11 16.18 13.81 22.96
C HIS A 11 15.74 13.07 21.70
N VAL A 12 16.49 12.03 21.35
CA VAL A 12 16.16 11.09 20.27
C VAL A 12 15.28 9.95 20.78
N ALA A 13 14.55 9.26 19.91
CA ALA A 13 13.65 8.16 20.26
C ALA A 13 14.36 7.05 21.05
N ARG A 14 15.62 6.71 20.69
CA ARG A 14 16.44 5.74 21.44
C ARG A 14 16.71 6.13 22.89
N GLU A 15 16.78 7.43 23.18
CA GLU A 15 17.03 7.97 24.53
C GLU A 15 15.73 8.27 25.28
N CYS A 16 14.57 8.02 24.67
CA CYS A 16 13.27 8.31 25.27
C CYS A 16 12.99 7.35 26.43
N GLN A 17 12.85 7.90 27.64
CA GLN A 17 12.49 7.13 28.83
C GLN A 17 10.98 6.82 28.92
N LYS A 18 10.16 7.42 28.05
CA LYS A 18 8.72 7.12 28.00
C LYS A 18 8.50 5.75 27.35
N PRO A 19 7.40 5.05 27.70
CA PRO A 19 7.03 3.81 27.02
C PRO A 19 7.03 4.00 25.49
N LYS A 20 7.32 2.92 24.77
CA LYS A 20 7.22 2.92 23.30
C LYS A 20 5.79 3.30 22.90
N ARG A 21 5.69 4.12 21.85
CA ARG A 21 4.41 4.53 21.26
C ARG A 21 3.64 3.29 20.81
N ALA A 22 2.32 3.32 20.98
CA ALA A 22 1.45 2.28 20.43
C ALA A 22 1.60 2.22 18.90
N LYS A 23 1.65 1.01 18.34
CA LYS A 23 1.69 0.77 16.89
C LYS A 23 0.30 0.90 16.27
N ASP A 24 -0.28 2.07 16.45
CA ASP A 24 -1.58 2.42 15.88
C ASP A 24 -1.44 2.76 14.38
N ALA A 25 -2.58 3.01 13.72
CA ALA A 25 -2.57 3.37 12.30
C ALA A 25 -1.80 4.67 12.00
N ALA A 26 -1.60 5.56 12.98
CA ALA A 26 -0.81 6.78 12.80
C ALA A 26 0.68 6.48 12.82
N TYR A 27 1.13 5.60 13.73
CA TYR A 27 2.50 5.09 13.77
C TYR A 27 2.92 4.51 12.40
N HIS A 28 2.15 3.57 11.86
CA HIS A 28 2.47 2.93 10.58
C HIS A 28 2.42 3.92 9.41
N ARG A 29 1.46 4.85 9.39
CA ARG A 29 1.41 5.89 8.35
C ARG A 29 2.63 6.81 8.39
N GLU A 30 3.04 7.27 9.56
CA GLU A 30 4.24 8.10 9.71
C GLU A 30 5.50 7.34 9.25
N LYS A 31 5.64 6.06 9.64
CA LYS A 31 6.75 5.21 9.21
C LYS A 31 6.79 5.05 7.69
N MET A 32 5.62 4.82 7.06
CA MET A 32 5.48 4.76 5.61
C MET A 32 5.87 6.05 4.89
N LEU A 33 5.55 7.21 5.46
CA LEU A 33 5.94 8.50 4.88
C LEU A 33 7.46 8.66 4.85
N LEU A 34 8.19 8.15 5.83
CA LEU A 34 9.65 8.18 5.83
C LEU A 34 10.27 7.32 4.72
N TYR A 35 9.69 6.16 4.41
CA TYR A 35 10.11 5.36 3.25
C TYR A 35 9.89 6.10 1.94
N LYS A 36 8.74 6.74 1.76
CA LYS A 36 8.45 7.55 0.56
C LYS A 36 9.40 8.72 0.40
N GLN A 37 9.72 9.40 1.51
CA GLN A 37 10.65 10.52 1.51
C GLN A 37 12.03 10.05 1.00
N GLU A 38 12.52 8.91 1.49
CA GLU A 38 13.79 8.32 1.05
C GLU A 38 13.73 7.83 -0.41
N GLU A 39 12.62 7.22 -0.84
CA GLU A 39 12.39 6.80 -2.25
C GLU A 39 12.39 8.01 -3.21
N ALA A 40 11.86 9.15 -2.77
CA ALA A 40 11.92 10.42 -3.48
C ALA A 40 13.33 11.08 -3.44
N GLY A 41 14.32 10.42 -2.85
CA GLY A 41 15.70 10.92 -2.73
C GLY A 41 15.88 12.01 -1.68
N ILE A 42 14.88 12.24 -0.82
CA ILE A 42 14.95 13.24 0.24
C ILE A 42 15.67 12.62 1.44
N GLN A 43 16.72 13.29 1.90
CA GLN A 43 17.52 12.83 3.03
C GLN A 43 16.74 12.94 4.35
N LEU A 44 16.64 11.82 5.08
CA LEU A 44 16.09 11.78 6.42
C LEU A 44 17.05 12.40 7.43
N ASN A 45 16.50 13.02 8.47
CA ASN A 45 17.32 13.46 9.61
C ASN A 45 17.73 12.26 10.48
N ALA A 46 18.72 12.47 11.36
CA ALA A 46 19.28 11.40 12.18
C ALA A 46 18.24 10.70 13.08
N GLU A 47 17.28 11.45 13.62
CA GLU A 47 16.18 10.90 14.45
C GLU A 47 15.18 10.08 13.63
N GLN A 48 14.85 10.53 12.42
CA GLN A 48 13.93 9.84 11.51
C GLN A 48 14.53 8.52 11.02
N ALA A 49 15.81 8.56 10.63
CA ALA A 49 16.53 7.38 10.18
C ALA A 49 16.70 6.38 11.33
N ASP A 50 17.03 6.88 12.52
CA ASP A 50 17.08 6.09 13.73
C ASP A 50 15.73 5.40 14.01
N TRP A 51 14.66 6.19 14.16
CA TRP A 51 13.34 5.66 14.55
C TRP A 51 12.77 4.67 13.53
N LYS A 52 13.08 4.85 12.24
CA LYS A 52 12.69 3.92 11.17
C LYS A 52 13.40 2.57 11.29
N ASP A 53 14.65 2.55 11.76
CA ASP A 53 15.49 1.36 11.94
C ASP A 53 15.35 0.73 13.34
N ASP A 54 14.36 1.14 14.13
CA ASP A 54 14.15 0.61 15.48
C ASP A 54 13.78 -0.88 15.41
N THR A 55 14.76 -1.76 15.65
CA THR A 55 14.68 -3.23 15.51
C THR A 55 13.79 -3.93 16.55
N ASP A 56 13.20 -3.17 17.47
CA ASP A 56 12.19 -3.68 18.43
C ASP A 56 10.84 -3.98 17.73
N ASP A 57 10.72 -3.62 16.44
CA ASP A 57 9.62 -3.97 15.54
C ASP A 57 9.68 -5.46 15.14
N LYS A 58 9.03 -6.34 15.91
CA LYS A 58 8.94 -7.77 15.60
C LYS A 58 8.07 -8.03 14.36
N SER A 59 8.37 -9.16 13.69
CA SER A 59 7.89 -9.64 12.38
C SER A 59 6.40 -9.50 12.02
N ASP A 60 5.50 -9.36 13.00
CA ASP A 60 4.05 -9.26 12.76
C ASP A 60 3.67 -7.92 12.11
N ASP A 61 4.50 -6.89 12.28
CA ASP A 61 4.29 -5.56 11.71
C ASP A 61 4.69 -5.47 10.22
N GLN A 62 5.45 -6.45 9.72
CA GLN A 62 5.94 -6.46 8.33
C GLN A 62 4.79 -6.62 7.32
N GLU A 63 3.78 -7.42 7.65
CA GLU A 63 2.62 -7.66 6.78
C GLU A 63 1.70 -6.44 6.73
N LEU A 64 1.50 -5.79 7.88
CA LEU A 64 0.71 -4.56 8.00
C LEU A 64 1.42 -3.38 7.32
N GLU A 65 2.74 -3.29 7.47
CA GLU A 65 3.58 -2.31 6.80
C GLU A 65 3.57 -2.53 5.28
N ALA A 66 3.65 -3.78 4.80
CA ALA A 66 3.50 -4.12 3.39
C ALA A 66 2.11 -3.74 2.84
N HIS A 67 1.04 -3.99 3.60
CA HIS A 67 -0.32 -3.61 3.22
C HIS A 67 -0.47 -2.08 3.10
N TYR A 68 0.00 -1.32 4.10
CA TYR A 68 -0.04 0.14 4.02
C TYR A 68 0.88 0.69 2.92
N MET A 69 2.05 0.08 2.69
CA MET A 69 2.94 0.42 1.58
C MET A 69 2.29 0.21 0.21
N TYR A 70 1.58 -0.90 0.03
CA TYR A 70 0.82 -1.18 -1.17
C TYR A 70 -0.28 -0.12 -1.41
N MET A 71 -1.08 0.19 -0.38
CA MET A 71 -2.07 1.27 -0.43
C MET A 71 -1.44 2.62 -0.80
N ALA A 72 -0.26 2.90 -0.25
CA ALA A 72 0.50 4.11 -0.53
C ALA A 72 1.01 4.19 -1.98
N LYS A 73 1.33 3.05 -2.61
CA LYS A 73 1.71 2.97 -4.03
C LYS A 73 0.52 3.16 -4.95
N LEU A 74 -0.63 2.56 -4.61
CA LEU A 74 -1.88 2.81 -5.35
C LEU A 74 -2.26 4.29 -5.34
N GLN A 75 -2.06 4.97 -4.21
CA GLN A 75 -2.30 6.41 -4.09
C GLN A 75 -1.32 7.29 -4.89
N GLN A 76 -0.20 6.76 -5.38
CA GLN A 76 0.74 7.47 -6.28
C GLN A 76 0.37 7.31 -7.76
N VAL A 77 -0.42 6.29 -8.12
CA VAL A 77 -0.84 6.01 -9.50
C VAL A 77 -2.04 6.88 -9.92
N SER A 78 -2.72 7.54 -8.98
CA SER A 78 -3.67 8.64 -9.23
C SER A 78 -3.04 9.97 -8.78
N PRO A 79 -2.31 10.68 -9.66
CA PRO A 79 -1.65 11.92 -9.32
C PRO A 79 -2.56 13.10 -9.65
N ASP A 80 -3.72 13.21 -9.01
CA ASP A 80 -4.45 14.47 -8.98
C ASP A 80 -5.14 14.65 -7.63
N VAL A 81 -4.35 15.14 -6.66
CA VAL A 81 -4.65 16.31 -5.80
C VAL A 81 -3.53 16.41 -4.76
N VAL A 82 -2.57 17.28 -5.09
CA VAL A 82 -1.95 18.30 -4.24
C VAL A 82 -1.59 17.93 -2.80
N ASP A 83 -0.27 17.90 -2.57
CA ASP A 83 0.45 18.48 -1.43
C ASP A 83 -0.43 19.21 -0.40
N SER A 84 -1.01 18.47 0.54
CA SER A 84 -1.75 19.06 1.66
C SER A 84 -1.76 18.12 2.86
N ILE A 85 -0.77 18.35 3.72
CA ILE A 85 -0.82 18.23 5.17
C ILE A 85 -2.26 18.49 5.68
N PRO A 86 -2.90 17.59 6.45
CA PRO A 86 -4.26 17.85 6.89
C PRO A 86 -4.27 18.63 8.21
N ILE A 87 -4.79 19.86 8.18
CA ILE A 87 -5.44 20.49 9.34
C ILE A 87 -6.85 20.91 8.92
N PHE A 88 -7.80 20.13 9.45
CA PHE A 88 -9.20 20.40 9.79
C PHE A 88 -10.25 20.68 8.70
N ASP A 89 -11.34 19.93 8.88
CA ASP A 89 -12.73 20.27 8.60
C ASP A 89 -13.04 20.79 7.20
N LYS A 90 -13.36 19.88 6.29
CA LYS A 90 -14.44 20.10 5.32
C LYS A 90 -15.02 18.79 4.82
N GLU A 91 -16.35 18.75 4.90
CA GLU A 91 -17.27 17.74 4.42
C GLU A 91 -16.96 17.31 2.97
N PRO A 92 -17.11 16.03 2.61
CA PRO A 92 -16.71 15.55 1.29
C PRO A 92 -17.75 15.96 0.24
N GLU A 93 -17.46 17.03 -0.51
CA GLU A 93 -18.19 17.30 -1.75
C GLU A 93 -17.68 16.41 -2.89
N GLN A 94 -18.59 15.59 -3.39
CA GLN A 94 -18.47 14.74 -4.57
C GLN A 94 -18.01 15.55 -5.80
N LYS A 95 -16.91 15.13 -6.44
CA LYS A 95 -16.63 15.47 -7.84
C LYS A 95 -16.11 14.23 -8.57
N ASN A 96 -17.03 13.66 -9.33
CA ASN A 96 -16.81 12.61 -10.31
C ASN A 96 -16.13 13.24 -11.53
N ASP A 97 -14.99 12.72 -11.98
CA ASP A 97 -14.50 12.85 -13.37
C ASP A 97 -13.42 11.80 -13.77
N GLU A 98 -13.15 10.75 -12.95
CA GLU A 98 -12.16 9.68 -13.25
C GLU A 98 -12.80 8.34 -13.72
N ASP A 99 -14.12 8.32 -13.97
CA ASP A 99 -14.89 7.10 -14.25
C ASP A 99 -14.56 6.44 -15.61
N VAL A 100 -14.02 7.21 -16.57
CA VAL A 100 -13.85 6.75 -17.97
C VAL A 100 -12.65 5.83 -18.18
N ASP A 101 -11.60 5.92 -17.36
CA ASP A 101 -10.38 5.11 -17.55
C ASP A 101 -10.48 3.74 -16.83
N LEU A 102 -11.01 3.74 -15.60
CA LEU A 102 -11.27 2.53 -14.84
C LEU A 102 -12.30 1.61 -15.54
N ALA A 103 -13.30 2.19 -16.21
CA ALA A 103 -14.28 1.42 -16.97
C ALA A 103 -13.62 0.61 -18.11
N LYS A 104 -12.64 1.19 -18.81
CA LYS A 104 -11.92 0.52 -19.90
C LYS A 104 -11.01 -0.60 -19.38
N GLU A 105 -10.32 -0.37 -18.26
CA GLU A 105 -9.53 -1.42 -17.61
C GLU A 105 -10.42 -2.60 -17.15
N ARG A 106 -11.59 -2.31 -16.59
CA ARG A 106 -12.57 -3.33 -16.19
C ARG A 106 -13.13 -4.10 -17.40
N GLU A 107 -13.35 -3.42 -18.52
CA GLU A 107 -13.78 -4.05 -19.77
C GLU A 107 -12.70 -4.97 -20.36
N LEU A 108 -11.44 -4.51 -20.37
CA LEU A 108 -10.29 -5.31 -20.83
C LEU A 108 -10.08 -6.54 -19.95
N LEU A 109 -10.16 -6.39 -18.62
CA LEU A 109 -10.07 -7.51 -17.68
C LEU A 109 -11.21 -8.51 -17.86
N ALA A 110 -12.44 -8.04 -18.06
CA ALA A 110 -13.59 -8.92 -18.32
C ALA A 110 -13.41 -9.72 -19.62
N SER A 111 -12.89 -9.08 -20.68
CA SER A 111 -12.58 -9.74 -21.95
C SER A 111 -11.51 -10.81 -21.80
N LEU A 112 -10.44 -10.53 -21.04
CA LEU A 112 -9.35 -11.48 -20.79
C LEU A 112 -9.84 -12.70 -19.99
N ILE A 113 -10.65 -12.47 -18.94
CA ILE A 113 -11.24 -13.54 -18.13
C ILE A 113 -12.15 -14.42 -18.98
N GLN A 114 -12.98 -13.82 -19.83
CA GLN A 114 -13.86 -14.56 -20.74
C GLN A 114 -13.06 -15.42 -21.72
N LYS A 115 -11.97 -14.88 -22.28
CA LYS A 115 -11.11 -15.62 -23.22
C LYS A 115 -10.44 -16.82 -22.57
N LEU A 116 -9.83 -16.64 -21.39
CA LEU A 116 -9.22 -17.74 -20.65
C LEU A 116 -10.24 -18.82 -20.29
N LYS A 117 -11.47 -18.43 -19.95
CA LYS A 117 -12.55 -19.38 -19.67
C LYS A 117 -12.89 -20.22 -20.90
N CYS A 118 -13.01 -19.61 -22.08
CA CYS A 118 -13.25 -20.34 -23.33
C CYS A 118 -12.11 -21.31 -23.67
N GLU A 119 -10.85 -20.89 -23.51
CA GLU A 119 -9.69 -21.76 -23.77
C GLU A 119 -9.67 -22.97 -22.81
N ILE A 120 -10.05 -22.76 -21.53
CA ILE A 120 -10.17 -23.84 -20.55
C ILE A 120 -11.31 -24.80 -20.91
N ASP A 121 -12.48 -24.29 -21.30
CA ASP A 121 -13.61 -25.14 -21.68
C ASP A 121 -13.32 -25.93 -22.97
N GLU A 122 -12.64 -25.32 -23.94
CA GLU A 122 -12.18 -26.01 -25.15
C GLU A 122 -11.18 -27.13 -24.86
N THR A 123 -10.17 -26.85 -24.03
CA THR A 123 -9.16 -27.86 -23.65
C THR A 123 -9.79 -28.99 -22.86
N LYS A 124 -10.74 -28.69 -21.96
CA LYS A 124 -11.51 -29.68 -21.23
C LYS A 124 -12.34 -30.57 -22.17
N ASN A 125 -13.02 -29.98 -23.15
CA ASN A 125 -13.82 -30.74 -24.13
C ASN A 125 -12.93 -31.64 -25.01
N ARG A 126 -11.80 -31.11 -25.51
CA ARG A 126 -10.82 -31.90 -26.29
C ARG A 126 -10.30 -33.10 -25.48
N ASN A 127 -10.00 -32.92 -24.20
CA ASN A 127 -9.53 -34.01 -23.34
C ASN A 127 -10.62 -35.08 -23.12
N THR A 128 -11.87 -34.69 -22.91
CA THR A 128 -12.98 -35.64 -22.79
C THR A 128 -13.20 -36.45 -24.08
N LEU A 129 -13.12 -35.80 -25.25
CA LEU A 129 -13.20 -36.50 -26.56
C LEU A 129 -12.08 -37.52 -26.76
N LEU A 130 -10.83 -37.15 -26.40
CA LEU A 130 -9.68 -38.06 -26.46
C LEU A 130 -9.83 -39.25 -25.50
N GLU A 131 -10.30 -39.01 -24.28
CA GLU A 131 -10.55 -40.08 -23.30
C GLU A 131 -11.64 -41.06 -23.75
N THR A 132 -12.67 -40.58 -24.44
CA THR A 132 -13.72 -41.45 -25.02
C THR A 132 -13.25 -42.23 -26.25
N SER A 133 -12.33 -41.68 -27.07
CA SER A 133 -11.80 -42.37 -28.25
C SER A 133 -10.77 -43.46 -27.91
N ASN A 134 -10.05 -43.32 -26.79
CA ASN A 134 -9.08 -44.32 -26.33
C ASN A 134 -9.71 -45.55 -25.62
N LYS A 135 -11.06 -45.65 -25.61
CA LYS A 135 -11.83 -46.74 -24.98
C LYS A 135 -12.46 -47.74 -25.96
N PHE A 136 -12.12 -47.65 -27.25
CA PHE A 136 -12.44 -48.65 -28.29
C PHE A 136 -11.15 -49.28 -28.83
#